data_AF-A0A7J7ILP3-F1
#
_entry.id   AF-A0A7J7ILP3-F1
#
_cell.length_a   1.000
_cell.length_b   1.000
_cell.length_c   1.000
_cell.angle_alpha   90.00
_cell.angle_beta   90.00
_cell.angle_gamma   90.00
#
_symmetry.space_group_name_H-M   'P 1'
#
loop_
_entity.id
_entity.type
_entity.pdbx_description
1 polymer ?
#
loop_
_entity_poly.entity_id
_entity_poly.type
_entity_poly.pdbx_seq_one_letter_code
_entity_poly.pdbx_strand_id
1 'polypeptide(L)'
;MATTAGAPLGGQGPMQQPKYALRERIELTALEQQIFALLLQVNAEYRLGSTLRVAGGWVRDKLLGLPQSETDLDIALDNMLGRTFAERLHQYLTERGEKQGYVHIIRVNPAQSKHLETARMRIFRNLD
;
A
#
# COMPACT_ATOMS: atom_id res chain seq x y z
N MET A 1 1.90 4.31 69.56
CA MET A 1 1.77 2.98 68.93
C MET A 1 0.55 3.01 68.01
N ALA A 2 0.76 3.13 66.70
CA ALA A 2 -0.13 2.67 65.62
C ALA A 2 0.50 3.09 64.28
N THR A 3 1.34 2.23 63.74
CA THR A 3 1.89 2.32 62.38
C THR A 3 0.99 1.51 61.44
N THR A 4 0.24 2.18 60.56
CA THR A 4 -0.42 1.56 59.41
C THR A 4 0.53 1.63 58.21
N ALA A 5 1.13 0.50 57.88
CA ALA A 5 1.94 0.34 56.68
C ALA A 5 1.03 0.26 55.44
N GLY A 6 1.29 1.10 54.45
CA GLY A 6 0.66 1.03 53.13
C GLY A 6 1.10 -0.22 52.37
N ALA A 7 0.15 -0.88 51.70
CA ALA A 7 0.44 -1.98 50.80
C ALA A 7 1.13 -1.46 49.52
N PRO A 8 2.16 -2.14 48.99
CA PRO A 8 2.74 -1.78 47.72
C PRO A 8 1.87 -2.32 46.58
N LEU A 9 1.46 -1.43 45.67
CA LEU A 9 0.93 -1.78 44.36
C LEU A 9 2.07 -2.36 43.51
N GLY A 10 2.16 -3.68 43.42
CA GLY A 10 3.18 -4.37 42.65
C GLY A 10 2.59 -5.53 41.86
N GLY A 11 2.12 -5.24 40.65
CA GLY A 11 1.67 -6.24 39.68
C GLY A 11 2.08 -5.86 38.27
N GLN A 12 3.39 -5.83 38.00
CA GLN A 12 3.86 -5.83 36.62
C GLN A 12 3.73 -7.27 36.09
N GLY A 13 2.63 -7.53 35.40
CA GLY A 13 2.48 -8.75 34.61
C GLY A 13 3.59 -8.85 33.55
N PRO A 14 3.96 -10.06 33.10
CA PRO A 14 5.08 -10.24 32.20
C PRO A 14 4.89 -9.43 30.91
N MET A 15 5.87 -8.59 30.61
CA MET A 15 5.97 -7.83 29.37
C MET A 15 6.03 -8.85 28.21
N GLN A 16 4.93 -9.01 27.47
CA GLN A 16 4.90 -9.92 26.33
C GLN A 16 5.89 -9.42 25.28
N GLN A 17 6.88 -10.25 24.93
CA GLN A 17 7.81 -9.93 23.86
C GLN A 17 7.04 -9.80 22.53
N PRO A 18 7.42 -8.85 21.66
CA PRO A 18 6.76 -8.68 20.38
C PRO A 18 6.91 -9.95 19.54
N LYS A 19 5.78 -10.48 19.05
CA LYS A 19 5.73 -11.69 18.21
C LYS A 19 6.51 -11.55 16.89
N TYR A 20 6.84 -10.32 16.48
CA TYR A 20 7.50 -10.01 15.23
C TYR A 20 8.62 -9.00 15.46
N ALA A 21 9.80 -9.26 14.87
CA ALA A 21 10.87 -8.27 14.78
C ALA A 21 10.61 -7.39 13.55
N LEU A 22 10.56 -6.07 13.74
CA LEU A 22 10.41 -5.13 12.63
C LEU A 22 11.67 -5.14 11.77
N ARG A 23 11.49 -5.19 10.45
CA ARG A 23 12.58 -5.05 9.49
C ARG A 23 12.94 -3.58 9.31
N GLU A 24 14.23 -3.27 9.37
CA GLU A 24 14.75 -1.92 9.11
C GLU A 24 14.72 -1.54 7.63
N ARG A 25 14.65 -2.52 6.72
CA ARG A 25 14.58 -2.33 5.27
C ARG A 25 13.45 -3.14 4.66
N ILE A 26 12.78 -2.52 3.69
CA ILE A 26 11.77 -3.16 2.85
C ILE A 26 12.47 -3.65 1.58
N GLU A 27 12.47 -4.96 1.38
CA GLU A 27 12.99 -5.59 0.17
C GLU A 27 11.86 -5.77 -0.86
N LEU A 28 12.10 -5.28 -2.07
CA LEU A 28 11.15 -5.32 -3.17
C LEU A 28 11.42 -6.51 -4.09
N THR A 29 10.38 -7.24 -4.47
CA THR A 29 10.45 -8.27 -5.52
C THR A 29 10.67 -7.62 -6.89
N ALA A 30 11.12 -8.39 -7.88
CA ALA A 30 11.29 -7.88 -9.24
C ALA A 30 9.98 -7.30 -9.82
N LEU A 31 8.84 -7.96 -9.55
CA LEU A 31 7.53 -7.49 -9.98
C LEU A 31 7.15 -6.17 -9.30
N GLU A 32 7.35 -6.04 -7.98
CA GLU A 32 7.07 -4.79 -7.25
C GLU A 32 7.93 -3.63 -7.77
N GLN A 33 9.22 -3.89 -8.03
CA GLN A 33 10.12 -2.89 -8.62
C GLN A 33 9.63 -2.45 -10.00
N GLN A 34 9.19 -3.38 -10.85
CA GLN A 34 8.62 -3.06 -12.16
C GLN A 34 7.34 -2.24 -12.05
N ILE A 35 6.45 -2.59 -11.12
CA ILE A 35 5.21 -1.83 -10.88
C ILE A 35 5.55 -0.39 -10.45
N PHE A 36 6.43 -0.21 -9.46
CA PHE A 36 6.78 1.14 -9.00
C PHE A 36 7.51 1.95 -10.07
N ALA A 37 8.40 1.32 -10.84
CA ALA A 37 9.07 1.97 -11.96
C ALA A 37 8.04 2.46 -13.00
N LEU A 38 7.04 1.64 -13.35
CA LEU A 38 5.97 2.03 -14.25
C LEU A 38 5.17 3.21 -13.70
N LEU A 39 4.73 3.17 -12.45
CA LEU A 39 3.97 4.27 -11.83
C LEU A 39 4.77 5.58 -11.84
N LEU A 40 6.07 5.52 -11.53
CA LEU A 40 6.97 6.68 -11.55
C LEU A 40 7.18 7.19 -12.99
N GLN A 41 7.30 6.31 -13.98
CA GLN A 41 7.40 6.69 -15.39
C GLN A 41 6.16 7.44 -15.86
N VAL A 42 4.96 6.95 -15.56
CA VAL A 42 3.70 7.63 -15.91
C VAL A 42 3.60 9.00 -15.24
N ASN A 43 3.97 9.09 -13.95
CA ASN A 43 4.00 10.36 -13.22
C ASN A 43 4.94 11.38 -13.86
N ALA A 44 6.11 10.94 -14.32
CA ALA A 44 7.10 11.79 -14.97
C ALA A 44 6.72 12.18 -16.41
N GLU A 45 6.28 11.21 -17.22
CA GLU A 45 6.00 11.41 -18.65
C GLU A 45 4.85 12.40 -18.87
N TYR A 46 3.75 12.23 -18.12
CA TYR A 46 2.62 13.16 -18.18
C TYR A 46 2.76 14.36 -17.24
N ARG A 47 3.90 14.50 -16.55
CA ARG A 47 4.20 15.61 -15.62
C ARG A 47 3.07 15.81 -14.59
N LEU A 48 2.58 14.70 -14.04
CA LEU A 48 1.43 14.69 -13.13
C LEU A 48 1.75 15.36 -11.79
N GLY A 49 3.04 15.41 -11.42
CA GLY A 49 3.50 16.07 -10.20
C GLY A 49 2.96 15.43 -8.92
N SER A 50 2.52 14.17 -8.99
CA SER A 50 1.96 13.45 -7.85
C SER A 50 3.05 12.88 -6.97
N THR A 51 2.84 12.92 -5.66
CA THR A 51 3.56 12.10 -4.69
C THR A 51 2.83 10.76 -4.54
N LEU A 52 3.43 9.70 -5.07
CA LEU A 52 2.94 8.32 -4.94
C LEU A 52 3.37 7.73 -3.58
N ARG A 53 2.42 7.34 -2.74
CA ARG A 53 2.69 6.71 -1.44
C ARG A 53 2.08 5.31 -1.39
N VAL A 54 2.92 4.30 -1.14
CA VAL A 54 2.43 2.94 -0.90
C VAL A 54 1.92 2.84 0.54
N ALA A 55 0.75 2.23 0.72
CA ALA A 55 0.09 2.07 2.01
C ALA A 55 -0.48 0.65 2.16
N GLY A 56 -1.27 0.44 3.20
CA GLY A 56 -2.09 -0.77 3.34
C GLY A 56 -1.37 -2.00 3.90
N GLY A 57 -1.99 -3.16 3.68
CA GLY A 57 -1.55 -4.45 4.22
C GLY A 57 -0.15 -4.83 3.77
N TRP A 58 0.19 -4.51 2.53
CA TRP A 58 1.52 -4.77 1.98
C TRP A 58 2.65 -4.12 2.79
N VAL A 59 2.49 -2.86 3.23
CA VAL A 59 3.53 -2.16 4.02
C VAL A 59 3.71 -2.85 5.37
N ARG A 60 2.61 -3.19 6.04
CA ARG A 60 2.63 -3.97 7.30
C ARG A 60 3.37 -5.29 7.09
N ASP A 61 3.02 -6.03 6.06
CA ASP A 61 3.54 -7.38 5.83
C ASP A 61 5.03 -7.36 5.47
N LYS A 62 5.48 -6.35 4.71
CA LYS A 62 6.92 -6.09 4.47
C LYS A 62 7.68 -5.77 5.77
N LEU A 63 7.15 -4.90 6.61
CA LEU A 63 7.78 -4.51 7.87
C LEU A 63 7.84 -5.67 8.88
N LEU A 64 6.82 -6.53 8.91
CA LEU A 64 6.77 -7.70 9.78
C LEU A 64 7.49 -8.92 9.18
N GLY A 65 7.95 -8.84 7.93
CA GLY A 65 8.60 -9.95 7.24
C GLY A 65 7.68 -11.14 6.99
N LEU A 66 6.37 -10.91 6.84
CA LEU A 66 5.40 -11.94 6.56
C LEU A 66 5.55 -12.46 5.12
N PRO A 67 5.23 -13.74 4.86
CA PRO A 67 5.22 -14.28 3.50
C PRO A 67 4.18 -13.53 2.66
N GLN A 68 4.58 -13.11 1.46
CA GLN A 68 3.71 -12.43 0.51
C GLN A 68 3.07 -13.46 -0.42
N SER A 69 1.77 -13.71 -0.28
CA SER A 69 1.03 -14.65 -1.14
C SER A 69 0.43 -14.00 -2.39
N GLU A 70 0.23 -12.67 -2.36
CA GLU A 70 -0.32 -11.87 -3.45
C GLU A 70 0.30 -10.47 -3.40
N THR A 71 0.49 -9.83 -4.56
CA THR A 71 0.93 -8.43 -4.64
C THR A 71 -0.30 -7.54 -4.75
N ASP A 72 -0.84 -7.11 -3.60
CA ASP A 72 -1.90 -6.11 -3.50
C ASP A 72 -1.30 -4.78 -3.00
N LEU A 73 -1.22 -3.79 -3.88
CA LEU A 73 -0.55 -2.51 -3.61
C LEU A 73 -1.58 -1.38 -3.52
N ASP A 74 -1.75 -0.82 -2.33
CA ASP A 74 -2.54 0.39 -2.12
C ASP A 74 -1.67 1.63 -2.38
N ILE A 75 -2.04 2.44 -3.38
CA ILE A 75 -1.33 3.68 -3.72
C ILE A 75 -2.21 4.90 -3.38
N ALA A 76 -1.69 5.76 -2.51
CA ALA A 76 -2.26 7.07 -2.22
C ALA A 76 -1.56 8.15 -3.05
N LEU A 77 -2.36 9.09 -3.55
CA LEU A 77 -1.94 10.25 -4.32
C LEU A 77 -2.31 11.51 -3.53
N ASP A 78 -1.47 12.54 -3.60
CA ASP A 78 -1.64 13.80 -2.86
C ASP A 78 -2.43 14.86 -3.62
N ASN A 79 -2.38 14.84 -4.95
CA ASN A 79 -2.85 15.95 -5.80
C ASN A 79 -3.96 15.58 -6.80
N MET A 80 -4.34 14.30 -6.90
CA MET A 80 -5.39 13.86 -7.81
C MET A 80 -6.10 12.61 -7.30
N LEU A 81 -7.26 12.34 -7.89
CA LEU A 81 -8.04 11.14 -7.61
C LEU A 81 -7.37 9.90 -8.23
N GLY A 82 -7.55 8.75 -7.57
CA GLY A 82 -7.04 7.46 -8.05
C GLY A 82 -7.53 7.13 -9.45
N ARG A 83 -8.78 7.44 -9.81
CA ARG A 83 -9.29 7.21 -11.17
C ARG A 83 -8.53 8.00 -12.22
N THR A 84 -8.17 9.25 -11.92
CA THR A 84 -7.53 10.16 -12.87
C THR A 84 -6.14 9.64 -13.18
N PHE A 85 -5.42 9.18 -12.16
CA PHE A 85 -4.14 8.52 -12.35
C PHE A 85 -4.29 7.20 -13.11
N ALA A 86 -5.29 6.38 -12.79
CA ALA A 86 -5.54 5.11 -13.48
C ALA A 86 -5.86 5.31 -14.99
N GLU A 87 -6.61 6.36 -15.33
CA GLU A 87 -6.88 6.77 -16.72
C GLU A 87 -5.57 7.15 -17.45
N ARG A 88 -4.67 7.91 -16.80
CA ARG A 88 -3.35 8.25 -17.36
C ARG A 88 -2.46 7.03 -17.54
N LEU A 89 -2.45 6.14 -16.57
CA LEU A 89 -1.70 4.89 -16.65
C LEU A 89 -2.23 3.99 -17.77
N HIS A 90 -3.55 3.90 -17.96
CA HIS A 90 -4.14 3.20 -19.09
C HIS A 90 -3.72 3.82 -20.44
N GLN A 91 -3.76 5.14 -20.55
CA GLN A 91 -3.32 5.87 -21.73
C GLN A 91 -1.86 5.57 -22.06
N TYR A 92 -0.96 5.61 -21.07
CA TYR A 92 0.47 5.31 -21.22
C TYR A 92 0.72 3.93 -21.85
N LEU A 93 0.04 2.92 -21.32
CA LEU A 93 0.19 1.55 -21.79
C LEU A 93 -0.35 1.38 -23.22
N THR A 94 -1.47 2.06 -23.52
CA THR A 94 -2.12 2.01 -24.84
C THR A 94 -1.23 2.65 -25.91
N GLU A 95 -0.65 3.81 -25.63
CA GLU A 95 0.24 4.55 -26.55
C GLU A 95 1.49 3.75 -26.93
N ARG A 96 1.95 2.86 -26.04
CA ARG A 96 3.15 2.03 -26.25
C ARG A 96 2.86 0.68 -26.91
N GLY A 97 1.61 0.43 -27.30
CA GLY A 97 1.22 -0.84 -27.92
C GLY A 97 1.34 -2.04 -26.98
N GLU A 98 1.49 -1.81 -25.67
CA GLU A 98 1.57 -2.84 -24.66
C GLU A 98 0.20 -3.52 -24.56
N LYS A 99 0.10 -4.70 -25.17
CA LYS A 99 -1.06 -5.57 -25.02
C LYS A 99 -1.01 -6.18 -23.61
N GLN A 100 -1.65 -5.50 -22.67
CA GLN A 100 -2.57 -6.05 -21.65
C GLN A 100 -2.30 -5.56 -20.21
N GLY A 101 -3.36 -4.97 -19.67
CA GLY A 101 -3.72 -4.87 -18.26
C GLY A 101 -5.15 -4.31 -18.24
N TYR A 102 -6.15 -5.14 -17.96
CA TYR A 102 -7.53 -4.66 -17.85
C TYR A 102 -7.61 -3.73 -16.64
N VAL A 103 -7.72 -2.43 -16.90
CA VAL A 103 -8.00 -1.44 -15.86
C VAL A 103 -9.46 -1.58 -15.47
N HIS A 104 -9.74 -2.45 -14.49
CA HIS A 104 -11.05 -2.50 -13.86
C HIS A 104 -11.16 -1.35 -12.85
N ILE A 105 -11.53 -0.16 -13.33
CA ILE A 105 -11.89 0.95 -12.46
C ILE A 105 -13.13 0.54 -11.66
N ILE A 106 -12.93 0.01 -10.46
CA ILE A 106 -14.01 -0.27 -9.52
C ILE A 106 -14.45 1.08 -8.96
N ARG A 107 -15.66 1.50 -9.32
CA ARG A 107 -16.24 2.77 -8.87
C ARG A 107 -16.45 2.76 -7.35
N VAL A 108 -16.37 3.96 -6.79
CA VAL A 108 -16.74 4.35 -5.42
C VAL A 108 -17.92 3.53 -4.91
N ASN A 109 -17.80 2.98 -3.70
CA ASN A 109 -18.95 2.58 -2.90
C ASN A 109 -19.38 3.79 -2.05
N PRO A 110 -20.43 4.54 -2.43
CA PRO A 110 -20.84 5.74 -1.71
C PRO A 110 -21.33 5.44 -0.28
N ALA A 111 -21.60 4.17 0.05
CA ALA A 111 -22.02 3.76 1.38
C ALA A 111 -20.88 3.67 2.40
N GLN A 112 -19.61 3.59 1.96
CA GLN A 112 -18.45 3.48 2.86
C GLN A 112 -17.70 4.80 3.07
N SER A 113 -17.77 5.76 2.14
CA SER A 113 -17.16 7.09 2.30
C SER A 113 -17.71 8.10 1.29
N LYS A 114 -18.16 9.27 1.76
CA LYS A 114 -18.64 10.38 0.90
C LYS A 114 -17.52 11.13 0.17
N HIS A 115 -16.25 10.87 0.51
CA HIS A 115 -15.08 11.60 0.01
C HIS A 115 -13.88 10.72 -0.35
N LEU A 116 -13.99 9.39 -0.24
CA LEU A 116 -12.89 8.48 -0.57
C LEU A 116 -13.22 7.77 -1.88
N GLU A 117 -12.47 8.09 -2.93
CA GLU A 117 -12.50 7.34 -4.17
C GLU A 117 -11.33 6.36 -4.19
N THR A 118 -11.61 5.11 -4.54
CA THR A 118 -10.60 4.08 -4.77
C THR A 118 -10.70 3.63 -6.21
N ALA A 119 -9.57 3.55 -6.90
CA ALA A 119 -9.47 2.90 -8.20
C ALA A 119 -8.64 1.63 -8.01
N ARG A 120 -9.07 0.52 -8.62
CA ARG A 120 -8.27 -0.70 -8.70
C ARG A 120 -7.79 -0.88 -10.13
N MET A 121 -6.58 -1.41 -10.27
CA MET A 121 -6.01 -1.74 -11.56
C MET A 121 -5.23 -3.04 -11.43
N ARG A 122 -5.40 -3.95 -12.40
CA ARG A 122 -4.53 -5.11 -12.53
C ARG A 122 -3.56 -4.86 -13.68
N ILE A 123 -2.28 -4.89 -13.35
CA ILE A 123 -1.17 -4.62 -14.26
C ILE A 123 -0.28 -5.86 -14.22
N PHE A 124 0.17 -6.29 -15.40
CA PHE A 124 0.89 -7.54 -15.62
C PHE A 124 -0.03 -8.76 -15.41
N ARG A 125 -0.26 -9.52 -16.47
CA ARG A 125 -0.85 -10.86 -16.38
C ARG A 125 0.33 -11.83 -16.43
N ASN A 126 0.47 -12.72 -15.44
CA ASN A 126 1.21 -13.95 -15.71
C ASN A 126 0.44 -14.68 -16.82
N LEU A 127 1.07 -14.79 -17.99
CA LEU A 127 0.64 -15.74 -18.99
C LEU A 127 1.02 -17.11 -18.44
N ASP A 128 0.06 -17.75 -17.76
CA ASP A 128 0.04 -19.21 -17.68
C ASP A 128 -0.40 -19.78 -19.03
#